data_AF-A0A7C2QX20-F1
#
_entry.id   AF-A0A7C2QX20-F1
#
_cell.length_a   1.000
_cell.length_b   1.000
_cell.length_c   1.000
_cell.angle_alpha   90.00
_cell.angle_beta   90.00
_cell.angle_gamma   90.00
#
_symmetry.space_group_name_H-M   'P 1'
#
loop_
_entity.id
_entity.type
_entity.pdbx_description
1 polymer ?
#
loop_
_entity_poly.entity_id
_entity_poly.type
_entity_poly.pdbx_seq_one_letter_code
_entity_poly.pdbx_strand_id
1 'polypeptide(L)'
;MKKTLLQSLKVAGFLALGILLLYFAFREIAMDKLLETIREANFWWIGLSLLFALIAFLSRARRWVLLIEPLGFSPSFKNTYHALMVGYLFNYALPRLGEVTRCVTLGKKEKIPVDSLIGTVIMERVFDLVMLFLILLVLLVGRMEKFGTFFSEQVVYPLQQKVAGTFGGA
;
A
#
# COMPACT_ATOMS: atom_id res chain seq x y z
N MET A 1 26.45 -1.38 -19.81
CA MET A 1 27.10 -0.34 -18.98
C MET A 1 26.28 0.94 -18.82
N LYS A 2 25.77 1.59 -19.89
CA LYS A 2 24.90 2.79 -19.75
C LYS A 2 23.60 2.53 -18.97
N LYS A 3 22.94 1.38 -19.19
CA LYS A 3 21.71 0.98 -18.46
C LYS A 3 21.92 0.74 -16.97
N THR A 4 23.03 0.09 -16.59
CA THR A 4 23.38 -0.17 -15.19
C THR A 4 23.76 1.11 -14.47
N LEU A 5 24.49 2.02 -15.13
CA LEU A 5 24.79 3.36 -14.60
C LEU A 5 23.51 4.18 -14.35
N LEU A 6 22.58 4.17 -15.31
CA LEU A 6 21.30 4.88 -15.18
C LEU A 6 20.44 4.29 -14.04
N GLN A 7 20.48 2.97 -13.84
CA GLN A 7 19.78 2.30 -12.73
C GLN A 7 20.40 2.66 -11.39
N SER A 8 21.73 2.63 -11.26
CA SER A 8 22.42 3.05 -10.04
C SER A 8 22.16 4.51 -9.69
N LEU A 9 22.14 5.40 -10.69
CA LEU A 9 21.82 6.82 -10.49
C LEU A 9 20.37 7.02 -10.02
N LYS A 10 19.41 6.27 -10.57
CA LYS A 10 18.02 6.29 -10.10
C LYS A 10 17.90 5.82 -8.65
N VAL A 11 18.57 4.72 -8.31
CA VAL A 11 18.58 4.20 -6.93
C VAL A 11 19.20 5.23 -5.97
N ALA A 12 20.35 5.80 -6.34
CA ALA A 12 21.01 6.84 -5.55
C ALA A 12 20.13 8.10 -5.41
N GLY A 13 19.42 8.50 -6.46
CA GLY A 13 18.47 9.62 -6.42
C GLY A 13 17.28 9.36 -5.49
N PHE A 14 16.66 8.17 -5.56
CA PHE A 14 15.59 7.79 -4.63
C PHE A 14 16.08 7.66 -3.19
N LEU A 15 17.29 7.14 -2.98
CA LEU A 15 17.90 7.03 -1.66
C LEU A 15 18.18 8.42 -1.07
N ALA A 16 18.79 9.31 -1.85
CA ALA A 16 19.08 10.69 -1.45
C ALA A 16 17.79 11.46 -1.14
N LEU A 17 16.75 11.30 -1.96
CA LEU A 17 15.43 11.87 -1.69
C LEU A 17 14.84 11.30 -0.38
N GLY A 18 14.94 9.99 -0.17
CA GLY A 18 14.49 9.35 1.07
C GLY A 18 15.20 9.90 2.31
N ILE A 19 16.53 10.04 2.25
CA ILE A 19 17.33 10.62 3.34
C ILE A 19 16.95 12.09 3.57
N LEU A 20 16.77 12.86 2.51
CA LEU A 20 16.37 14.27 2.59
C LEU A 20 14.98 14.41 3.23
N LEU A 21 14.01 13.59 2.84
CA LEU A 21 12.67 13.58 3.44
C LEU A 21 12.71 13.14 4.91
N LEU A 22 13.52 12.14 5.26
CA LEU A 22 13.73 11.74 6.66
C LEU A 22 14.37 12.87 7.46
N TYR A 23 15.38 13.56 6.91
CA TYR A 23 15.97 14.72 7.57
C TYR A 23 14.91 15.81 7.83
N PHE A 24 14.10 16.17 6.84
CA PHE A 24 13.02 17.13 7.04
C PHE A 24 11.99 16.66 8.08
N ALA A 25 11.63 15.37 8.08
CA ALA A 25 10.66 14.82 9.03
C ALA A 25 11.18 14.81 10.47
N PHE A 26 12.48 14.58 10.69
CA PHE A 26 13.07 14.43 12.03
C PHE A 26 13.80 15.67 12.54
N ARG A 27 14.06 16.68 11.71
CA ARG A 27 14.82 17.89 12.09
C ARG A 27 14.23 18.63 13.28
N GLU A 28 12.91 18.57 13.46
CA GLU A 28 12.19 19.27 14.54
C GLU A 28 11.88 18.36 15.74
N ILE A 29 12.26 17.08 15.67
CA ILE A 29 11.94 16.08 16.70
C ILE A 29 13.12 15.92 17.65
N ALA A 30 12.92 16.25 18.93
CA ALA A 30 13.88 15.92 19.98
C ALA A 30 13.90 14.39 20.21
N MET A 31 15.05 13.75 19.95
CA MET A 31 15.19 12.30 20.05
C MET A 31 14.87 11.76 21.45
N ASP A 32 15.21 12.53 22.50
CA ASP A 32 14.92 12.15 23.89
C ASP A 32 13.41 12.06 24.15
N LYS A 33 12.64 13.04 23.66
CA LYS A 33 11.17 13.04 23.77
C LYS A 33 10.54 11.90 22.97
N LEU A 34 11.13 11.54 21.83
CA LEU A 34 10.66 10.42 21.02
C LEU A 34 10.82 9.08 21.76
N LEU A 35 11.98 8.86 22.40
CA LEU A 35 12.24 7.67 23.21
C LEU A 35 11.33 7.58 24.43
N GLU A 36 11.09 8.69 25.11
CA GLU A 36 10.14 8.77 26.24
C GLU A 36 8.72 8.43 25.79
N THR A 37 8.25 9.02 24.68
CA THR A 37 6.93 8.74 24.09
C THR A 37 6.77 7.27 23.71
N ILE A 38 7.80 6.63 23.16
CA ILE A 38 7.77 5.20 22.81
C ILE A 38 7.67 4.32 24.07
N ARG A 39 8.31 4.71 25.17
CA ARG A 39 8.25 3.96 26.44
C ARG A 39 6.91 4.10 27.15
N GLU A 40 6.29 5.28 27.05
CA GLU A 40 4.95 5.54 27.60
C GLU A 40 3.82 5.00 26.71
N ALA A 41 4.13 4.63 25.47
CA ALA A 41 3.14 4.10 24.54
C ALA A 41 2.47 2.83 25.09
N ASN A 42 1.15 2.79 24.97
CA ASN A 42 0.39 1.64 25.44
C ASN A 42 0.52 0.45 24.47
N PHE A 43 1.36 -0.51 24.84
CA PHE A 43 1.62 -1.74 24.08
C PHE A 43 0.38 -2.62 23.86
N TRP A 44 -0.71 -2.42 24.61
CA TRP A 44 -1.99 -3.11 24.37
C TRP A 44 -2.50 -2.86 22.94
N TRP A 45 -2.43 -1.62 22.46
CA TRP A 45 -2.87 -1.27 21.11
C TRP A 45 -1.99 -1.91 20.03
N ILE A 46 -0.69 -2.07 20.31
CA ILE A 46 0.24 -2.79 19.43
C ILE A 46 -0.18 -4.25 19.35
N GLY A 47 -0.39 -4.93 20.49
CA GLY A 47 -0.88 -6.31 20.51
C GLY A 47 -2.22 -6.48 19.77
N LEU A 48 -3.16 -5.57 19.98
CA LEU A 48 -4.45 -5.58 19.31
C LEU A 48 -4.29 -5.42 17.79
N SER A 49 -3.45 -4.49 17.34
CA SER A 49 -3.18 -4.30 15.91
C SER A 49 -2.54 -5.53 15.26
N LEU A 50 -1.63 -6.21 15.96
CA LEU A 50 -1.01 -7.46 15.48
C LEU A 50 -2.04 -8.58 15.33
N LEU A 51 -2.99 -8.68 16.28
CA LEU A 51 -4.09 -9.63 16.19
C LEU A 51 -4.96 -9.37 14.95
N PHE A 52 -5.36 -8.11 14.73
CA PHE A 52 -6.13 -7.75 13.53
C PHE A 52 -5.34 -7.96 12.24
N ALA A 53 -4.03 -7.69 12.24
CA ALA A 53 -3.16 -7.96 11.09
C ALA A 53 -3.12 -9.47 10.77
N LEU A 54 -3.01 -10.33 11.78
CA LEU A 54 -3.04 -11.78 11.59
C LEU A 54 -4.37 -12.23 10.98
N ILE A 55 -5.50 -11.76 11.53
CA ILE A 55 -6.84 -12.05 11.01
C ILE A 55 -6.97 -11.57 9.55
N ALA A 56 -6.45 -10.39 9.23
CA ALA A 56 -6.46 -9.85 7.88
C ALA A 56 -5.67 -10.73 6.90
N PHE A 57 -4.51 -11.26 7.31
CA PHE A 57 -3.73 -12.18 6.48
C PHE A 57 -4.44 -13.52 6.26
N LEU A 58 -5.08 -14.06 7.28
CA LEU A 58 -5.89 -15.28 7.17
C LEU A 58 -7.08 -15.08 6.24
N SER A 59 -7.80 -13.96 6.40
CA SER A 59 -8.92 -13.57 5.53
C SER A 59 -8.47 -13.45 4.08
N ARG A 60 -7.33 -12.80 3.82
CA ARG A 60 -6.77 -12.66 2.47
C ARG A 60 -6.39 -14.02 1.87
N ALA A 61 -5.82 -14.93 2.66
CA ALA A 61 -5.54 -16.28 2.19
C ALA A 61 -6.82 -17.03 1.80
N ARG A 62 -7.88 -16.92 2.60
CA ARG A 62 -9.16 -17.56 2.31
C ARG A 62 -9.80 -16.97 1.05
N ARG A 63 -9.81 -15.64 0.92
CA ARG A 63 -10.28 -14.93 -0.27
C ARG A 63 -9.55 -15.41 -1.52
N TRP A 64 -8.24 -15.62 -1.44
CA TRP A 64 -7.47 -16.08 -2.59
C TRP A 64 -7.79 -17.51 -2.99
N VAL A 65 -8.04 -18.41 -2.03
CA VAL A 65 -8.56 -19.77 -2.33
C VAL A 65 -9.89 -19.67 -3.11
N LEU A 66 -10.83 -18.84 -2.65
CA LEU A 66 -12.13 -18.64 -3.30
C LEU A 66 -11.99 -18.06 -4.73
N LEU A 67 -10.97 -17.25 -5.00
CA LEU A 67 -10.68 -16.75 -6.34
C LEU A 67 -10.10 -17.81 -7.27
N ILE A 68 -9.47 -18.85 -6.72
CA ILE A 68 -8.86 -19.94 -7.47
C ILE A 68 -9.86 -21.08 -7.75
N GLU A 69 -10.83 -21.31 -6.86
CA GLU A 69 -11.86 -22.35 -7.01
C GLU A 69 -12.58 -22.34 -8.38
N PRO A 70 -13.00 -21.18 -8.95
CA PRO A 70 -13.63 -21.13 -10.28
C PRO A 70 -12.73 -21.55 -11.44
N LEU A 71 -11.41 -21.58 -11.23
CA LEU A 71 -10.44 -22.04 -12.23
C LEU A 71 -10.33 -23.57 -12.26
N GLY A 72 -11.10 -24.28 -11.43
CA GLY A 72 -11.07 -25.74 -11.33
C GLY A 72 -9.99 -26.29 -10.39
N PHE A 73 -9.35 -25.43 -9.59
CA PHE A 73 -8.32 -25.81 -8.62
C PHE A 73 -8.77 -25.51 -7.20
N SER A 74 -8.47 -26.41 -6.26
CA SER A 74 -8.80 -26.25 -4.85
C SER A 74 -7.53 -26.31 -3.98
N PRO A 75 -6.71 -25.25 -3.95
CA PRO A 75 -5.47 -25.25 -3.20
C PRO A 75 -5.74 -25.33 -1.70
N SER A 76 -4.83 -25.99 -0.95
CA SER A 76 -4.95 -26.02 0.51
C SER A 76 -4.81 -24.61 1.09
N PHE A 77 -5.66 -24.27 2.05
CA PHE A 77 -5.59 -22.99 2.78
C PHE A 77 -4.22 -22.76 3.41
N LYS A 78 -3.60 -23.81 3.99
CA LYS A 78 -2.28 -23.71 4.61
C LYS A 78 -1.19 -23.36 3.59
N ASN A 79 -1.18 -24.05 2.44
CA ASN A 79 -0.22 -23.77 1.37
C ASN A 79 -0.41 -22.37 0.78
N THR A 80 -1.67 -21.95 0.61
CA THR A 80 -2.04 -20.61 0.15
C THR A 80 -1.56 -19.52 1.12
N TYR A 81 -1.78 -19.72 2.43
CA TYR A 81 -1.30 -18.80 3.46
C TYR A 81 0.23 -18.71 3.48
N HIS A 82 0.95 -19.84 3.43
CA HIS A 82 2.41 -19.83 3.41
C HIS A 82 2.95 -19.16 2.15
N ALA A 83 2.36 -19.41 0.97
CA ALA A 83 2.75 -18.73 -0.26
C ALA A 83 2.56 -17.21 -0.19
N LEU A 84 1.46 -16.76 0.42
CA LEU A 84 1.23 -15.34 0.70
C LEU A 84 2.29 -14.76 1.63
N MET A 85 2.61 -15.43 2.74
CA MET A 85 3.62 -14.96 3.69
C MET A 85 5.00 -14.85 3.05
N VAL A 86 5.39 -15.83 2.21
CA VAL A 86 6.64 -15.76 1.43
C VAL A 86 6.59 -14.58 0.46
N GLY A 87 5.46 -14.36 -0.22
CA GLY A 87 5.26 -13.17 -1.05
C GLY A 87 5.47 -11.87 -0.29
N TYR A 88 4.87 -11.72 0.91
CA TYR A 88 5.08 -10.54 1.75
C TYR A 88 6.53 -10.37 2.18
N LEU A 89 7.21 -11.46 2.54
CA LEU A 89 8.62 -11.41 2.89
C LEU A 89 9.48 -10.87 1.73
N PHE A 90 9.23 -11.33 0.50
CA PHE A 90 9.94 -10.86 -0.69
C PHE A 90 9.67 -9.39 -1.02
N ASN A 91 8.48 -8.86 -0.69
CA ASN A 91 8.18 -7.45 -0.86
C ASN A 91 9.03 -6.54 0.05
N TYR A 92 9.52 -7.02 1.19
CA TYR A 92 10.47 -6.27 2.02
C TYR A 92 11.87 -6.24 1.42
N ALA A 93 12.27 -7.29 0.71
CA ALA A 93 13.58 -7.35 0.06
C ALA A 93 13.61 -6.51 -1.22
N LEU A 94 12.59 -6.65 -2.07
CA LEU A 94 12.51 -5.96 -3.36
C LEU A 94 11.07 -5.53 -3.65
N PRO A 95 10.85 -4.27 -4.07
CA PRO A 95 9.51 -3.79 -4.35
C PRO A 95 8.87 -4.58 -5.49
N ARG A 96 7.61 -5.00 -5.29
CA ARG A 96 6.74 -5.67 -6.28
C ARG A 96 7.12 -7.11 -6.67
N LEU A 97 8.19 -7.69 -6.11
CA LEU A 97 8.51 -9.10 -6.38
C LEU A 97 7.61 -10.09 -5.66
N GLY A 98 7.01 -9.68 -4.54
CA GLY A 98 6.21 -10.57 -3.70
C GLY A 98 4.99 -11.17 -4.39
N GLU A 99 4.40 -10.45 -5.34
CA GLU A 99 3.22 -10.90 -6.08
C GLU A 99 3.55 -12.04 -7.05
N VAL A 100 4.71 -11.97 -7.71
CA VAL A 100 5.20 -13.06 -8.56
C VAL A 100 5.61 -14.25 -7.70
N THR A 101 6.32 -13.99 -6.60
CA THR A 101 6.81 -15.05 -5.70
C THR A 101 5.66 -15.87 -5.10
N ARG A 102 4.55 -15.25 -4.68
CA ARG A 102 3.40 -16.01 -4.15
C ARG A 102 2.78 -16.93 -5.21
N CYS A 103 2.68 -16.48 -6.47
CA CYS A 103 2.12 -17.29 -7.55
C CYS A 103 3.05 -18.46 -7.92
N VAL A 104 4.36 -18.21 -7.98
CA VAL A 104 5.34 -19.26 -8.28
C VAL A 104 5.41 -20.29 -7.16
N THR A 105 5.42 -19.87 -5.89
CA THR A 105 5.51 -20.79 -4.75
C THR A 105 4.26 -21.65 -4.61
N LEU A 106 3.07 -21.05 -4.75
CA LEU A 106 1.81 -21.80 -4.72
C LEU A 106 1.68 -22.72 -5.93
N GLY A 107 1.97 -22.23 -7.14
CA GLY A 107 1.91 -23.01 -8.37
C GLY A 107 2.83 -24.24 -8.34
N LYS A 108 4.04 -24.12 -7.77
CA LYS A 108 4.94 -25.26 -7.56
C LYS A 108 4.42 -26.27 -6.54
N LYS A 109 3.78 -25.82 -5.46
CA LYS A 109 3.26 -26.70 -4.39
C LYS A 109 1.97 -27.42 -4.76
N GLU A 110 1.03 -26.71 -5.37
CA GLU A 110 -0.32 -27.20 -5.69
C GLU A 110 -0.47 -27.61 -7.16
N LYS A 111 0.61 -27.55 -7.95
CA LYS A 111 0.65 -27.86 -9.40
C LYS A 111 -0.35 -27.05 -10.23
N ILE A 112 -0.56 -25.79 -9.84
CA ILE A 112 -1.45 -24.85 -10.54
C ILE A 112 -0.63 -24.03 -11.54
N PRO A 113 -1.11 -23.82 -12.79
CA PRO A 113 -0.47 -22.93 -13.74
C PRO A 113 -0.27 -21.51 -13.18
N VAL A 114 0.96 -21.01 -13.24
CA VAL A 114 1.36 -19.72 -12.62
C VAL A 114 0.68 -18.54 -13.32
N ASP A 115 0.45 -18.64 -14.62
CA ASP A 115 -0.31 -17.70 -15.44
C ASP A 115 -1.76 -17.53 -14.93
N SER A 116 -2.45 -18.63 -14.64
CA SER A 116 -3.79 -18.60 -14.03
C SER A 116 -3.76 -17.93 -12.65
N LEU A 117 -2.75 -18.25 -11.83
CA LEU A 117 -2.57 -17.61 -10.52
C LEU A 117 -2.32 -16.11 -10.64
N ILE A 118 -1.47 -15.67 -11.58
CA ILE A 118 -1.24 -14.24 -11.84
C ILE A 118 -2.54 -13.54 -12.27
N GLY A 119 -3.35 -14.20 -13.10
CA GLY A 119 -4.69 -13.71 -13.46
C GLY A 119 -5.56 -13.43 -12.23
N THR A 120 -5.60 -14.35 -11.26
CA THR A 120 -6.35 -14.11 -10.00
C THR A 120 -5.83 -12.92 -9.21
N VAL A 121 -4.51 -12.68 -9.22
CA VAL A 121 -3.91 -11.52 -8.54
C VAL A 121 -4.31 -10.22 -9.21
N ILE A 122 -4.29 -10.16 -10.53
CA ILE A 122 -4.70 -8.97 -11.29
C ILE A 122 -6.17 -8.68 -11.01
N MET A 123 -7.02 -9.70 -11.08
CA MET A 123 -8.45 -9.57 -10.76
C MET A 123 -8.67 -9.06 -9.33
N GLU A 124 -7.93 -9.59 -8.35
CA GLU A 124 -7.96 -9.11 -6.96
C GLU A 124 -7.70 -7.59 -6.89
N ARG A 125 -6.71 -7.07 -7.64
CA ARG A 125 -6.40 -5.64 -7.67
C ARG A 125 -7.45 -4.80 -8.36
N VAL A 126 -8.01 -5.29 -9.46
CA VAL A 126 -9.09 -4.59 -10.16
C VAL A 126 -10.29 -4.45 -9.22
N PHE A 127 -10.68 -5.52 -8.53
CA PHE A 127 -11.76 -5.47 -7.55
C PHE A 127 -11.44 -4.51 -6.39
N ASP A 128 -10.23 -4.56 -5.84
CA ASP A 128 -9.84 -3.65 -4.77
C ASP A 128 -9.88 -2.17 -5.22
N LEU A 129 -9.47 -1.87 -6.46
CA LEU A 129 -9.55 -0.52 -7.03
C LEU A 129 -10.98 -0.05 -7.29
N VAL A 130 -11.84 -0.94 -7.83
CA VAL A 130 -13.25 -0.64 -8.05
C VAL A 130 -13.95 -0.37 -6.72
N MET A 131 -13.71 -1.21 -5.71
CA MET A 131 -14.28 -1.02 -4.37
C MET A 131 -13.79 0.27 -3.72
N LEU A 132 -12.49 0.58 -3.85
CA LEU A 132 -11.94 1.85 -3.38
C LEU A 132 -12.64 3.04 -4.03
N PHE A 133 -12.83 2.99 -5.35
CA PHE A 133 -13.51 4.05 -6.10
C PHE A 133 -14.98 4.20 -5.67
N LEU A 134 -15.70 3.09 -5.49
CA LEU A 134 -17.09 3.10 -5.03
C LEU A 134 -17.21 3.70 -3.62
N ILE A 135 -16.34 3.28 -2.69
CA ILE A 135 -16.33 3.82 -1.32
C ILE A 135 -16.03 5.32 -1.36
N LEU A 136 -15.06 5.75 -2.17
CA LEU A 136 -14.74 7.16 -2.36
C LEU A 136 -15.95 7.94 -2.87
N LEU A 137 -16.65 7.42 -3.89
CA LEU A 137 -17.84 8.07 -4.45
C LEU A 137 -18.96 8.19 -3.43
N VAL A 138 -19.23 7.12 -2.67
CA VAL A 138 -20.22 7.13 -1.58
C VAL A 138 -19.87 8.16 -0.52
N LEU A 139 -18.59 8.25 -0.13
CA LEU A 139 -18.14 9.24 0.85
C LEU A 139 -18.26 10.67 0.33
N LEU A 140 -17.92 10.91 -0.94
CA LEU A 140 -18.04 12.23 -1.56
C LEU A 140 -19.51 12.66 -1.62
N VAL A 141 -20.39 11.81 -2.15
CA VAL A 141 -21.84 12.08 -2.25
C VAL A 141 -22.47 12.25 -0.86
N GLY A 142 -22.16 11.35 0.08
CA GLY A 142 -22.71 11.38 1.44
C GLY A 142 -22.19 12.53 2.31
N ARG A 143 -21.04 13.14 1.96
CA ARG A 143 -20.48 14.31 2.65
C ARG A 143 -20.29 15.51 1.74
N MET A 144 -21.12 15.67 0.70
CA MET A 144 -20.99 16.76 -0.28
C MET A 144 -20.91 18.15 0.37
N GLU A 145 -21.67 18.39 1.44
CA GLU A 145 -21.64 19.68 2.14
C GLU A 145 -20.29 19.95 2.82
N LYS A 146 -19.74 18.97 3.54
CA LYS A 146 -18.43 19.11 4.21
C LYS A 146 -17.27 19.10 3.22
N PHE A 147 -17.40 18.37 2.13
CA PHE A 147 -16.41 18.33 1.07
C PHE A 147 -16.40 19.64 0.28
N GLY A 148 -17.58 20.20 -0.01
CA GLY A 148 -17.71 21.47 -0.72
C GLY A 148 -17.10 22.65 0.04
N THR A 149 -17.35 22.74 1.35
CA THR A 149 -16.73 23.77 2.21
C THR A 149 -15.22 23.57 2.37
N PHE A 150 -14.74 22.33 2.54
CA PHE A 150 -13.30 22.04 2.57
C PHE A 150 -12.62 22.41 1.25
N PHE A 151 -13.22 22.04 0.12
CA PHE A 151 -12.64 22.29 -1.21
C PHE A 151 -12.59 23.78 -1.52
N SER A 152 -13.62 24.55 -1.16
CA SER A 152 -13.62 26.00 -1.37
C SER A 152 -12.56 26.71 -0.52
N GLU A 153 -12.46 26.38 0.77
CA GLU A 153 -11.52 27.03 1.69
C GLU A 153 -10.05 26.66 1.45
N GLN A 154 -9.77 25.39 1.19
CA GLN A 154 -8.39 24.88 1.12
C GLN A 154 -7.81 24.88 -0.30
N VAL A 155 -8.67 24.76 -1.33
CA VAL A 155 -8.23 24.66 -2.72
C VAL A 155 -8.58 25.92 -3.50
N VAL A 156 -9.86 26.30 -3.55
CA VAL A 156 -10.32 27.38 -4.43
C VAL A 156 -9.83 28.75 -3.96
N TYR A 157 -9.99 29.07 -2.68
CA TYR A 157 -9.64 30.39 -2.15
C TYR A 157 -8.12 30.70 -2.25
N PRO A 158 -7.19 29.78 -1.90
CA PRO A 158 -5.75 30.01 -2.07
C PRO A 158 -5.31 30.06 -3.53
N LEU A 159 -5.96 29.28 -4.42
CA LEU A 159 -5.72 29.34 -5.86
C LEU A 159 -6.17 30.68 -6.44
N GLN A 160 -7.36 31.15 -6.10
CA GLN A 160 -7.86 32.46 -6.52
C GLN A 160 -6.95 33.58 -6.03
N GLN A 161 -6.49 33.54 -4.78
CA GLN A 161 -5.55 34.54 -4.27
C GLN A 161 -4.19 34.50 -4.99
N LYS A 162 -3.65 33.31 -5.28
CA LYS A 162 -2.40 33.20 -6.07
C LYS A 162 -2.57 33.67 -7.50
N VAL A 163 -3.68 33.35 -8.16
CA VAL A 163 -3.97 33.77 -9.54
C VAL A 163 -4.25 35.28 -9.58
N ALA A 164 -5.10 35.81 -8.70
CA ALA A 164 -5.37 37.24 -8.60
C ALA A 164 -4.13 38.03 -8.18
N GLY A 165 -3.26 37.50 -7.32
CA GLY A 165 -1.97 38.12 -6.98
C GLY A 165 -0.94 38.07 -8.11
N THR A 166 -1.06 37.12 -9.04
CA THR A 166 -0.16 37.01 -10.21
C THR A 166 -0.65 37.85 -11.40
N PHE A 167 -1.96 38.04 -11.56
CA PHE A 167 -2.56 38.82 -12.65
C PHE A 167 -3.05 40.22 -12.25
N GLY A 168 -3.18 40.52 -10.96
CA GLY A 168 -3.60 41.82 -10.42
C GLY A 168 -2.45 42.69 -9.89
N GLY A 169 -1.19 42.25 -10.10
CA GLY A 169 0.01 43.07 -9.88
C GLY A 169 0.39 43.81 -11.16
N ALA A 170 -0.44 44.77 -11.57
CA ALA A 170 -0.10 45.84 -12.50
C ALA A 170 -0.86 47.11 -12.08
#